data_AF-A0A6J5WPQ8-F1
#
_entry.id   AF-A0A6J5WPQ8-F1
#
_cell.length_a   1.000
_cell.length_b   1.000
_cell.length_c   1.000
_cell.angle_alpha   90.00
_cell.angle_beta   90.00
_cell.angle_gamma   90.00
#
_symmetry.space_group_name_H-M   'P 1'
#
loop_
_entity.id
_entity.type
_entity.pdbx_description
1 polymer ?
#
loop_
_entity_poly.entity_id
_entity_poly.type
_entity_poly.pdbx_seq_one_letter_code
_entity_poly.pdbx_strand_id
1 'polypeptide(L)'
;MAPNNIPMGFKFHPSDEELLGYYLLNKFRGSSFKYENVIPEFDLYGQIESWDIWNQFGGNKLEDGEDLYFFTKLKSSSAKNTRMARTIGSGSWKAENS
;
A
#
# COMPACT_ATOMS: atom_id res chain seq x y z
N MET A 1 22.68 -4.53 6.00
CA MET A 1 21.20 -4.65 5.98
C MET A 1 20.85 -5.83 6.85
N ALA A 2 20.30 -5.60 8.04
CA ALA A 2 19.94 -6.69 8.95
C ALA A 2 18.77 -7.49 8.35
N PRO A 3 18.75 -8.82 8.51
CA PRO A 3 17.59 -9.63 8.13
C PRO A 3 16.36 -9.10 8.87
N ASN A 4 15.26 -8.94 8.15
CA ASN A 4 13.98 -8.52 8.70
C ASN A 4 13.63 -9.45 9.87
N ASN A 5 13.56 -8.91 11.10
CA ASN A 5 13.16 -9.62 12.32
C ASN A 5 11.65 -9.94 12.31
N ILE A 6 11.16 -10.57 11.25
CA ILE A 6 9.78 -11.03 11.14
C ILE A 6 9.77 -12.49 11.61
N PRO A 7 9.07 -12.81 12.72
CA PRO A 7 8.96 -14.18 13.21
C PRO A 7 8.30 -15.10 12.17
N MET A 8 8.66 -16.38 12.19
CA MET A 8 7.91 -17.39 11.43
C MET A 8 6.45 -17.41 11.90
N GLY A 9 5.51 -17.47 10.96
CA GLY A 9 4.08 -17.44 11.25
C GLY A 9 3.50 -16.04 11.50
N PHE A 10 4.29 -14.98 11.33
CA PHE A 10 3.76 -13.61 11.36
C PHE A 10 2.74 -13.41 10.23
N LYS A 11 1.55 -12.92 10.58
CA LYS A 11 0.51 -12.45 9.66
C LYS A 11 0.31 -10.96 9.85
N PHE A 12 0.27 -10.21 8.75
CA PHE A 12 0.02 -8.78 8.80
C PHE A 12 -1.48 -8.51 8.76
N HIS A 13 -2.06 -8.17 9.91
CA HIS A 13 -3.49 -7.91 10.05
C HIS A 13 -3.70 -6.67 10.95
N PRO A 14 -3.32 -5.47 10.47
CA PRO A 14 -3.36 -4.26 11.27
C PRO A 14 -4.80 -3.75 11.43
N SER A 15 -5.06 -3.09 12.55
CA SER A 15 -6.24 -2.22 12.70
C SER A 15 -6.05 -0.89 11.96
N ASP A 16 -7.16 -0.17 11.72
CA ASP A 16 -7.12 1.19 11.15
C ASP A 16 -6.24 2.14 11.97
N GLU A 17 -6.31 2.03 13.31
CA GLU A 17 -5.50 2.84 14.23
C GLU A 17 -4.01 2.54 14.08
N GLU A 18 -3.62 1.27 13.88
CA GLU A 18 -2.23 0.91 13.64
C GLU A 18 -1.75 1.37 12.27
N LEU A 19 -2.57 1.23 11.22
CA LEU A 19 -2.25 1.71 9.88
C LEU A 19 -1.93 3.22 9.89
N LEU A 20 -2.78 4.03 10.52
CA LEU A 20 -2.62 5.48 10.55
C LEU A 20 -1.61 5.94 11.60
N GLY A 21 -1.79 5.52 12.85
CA GLY A 21 -1.06 6.01 14.01
C GLY A 21 0.34 5.42 14.16
N TYR A 22 0.59 4.22 13.63
CA TYR A 22 1.90 3.57 13.70
C TYR A 22 2.60 3.58 12.34
N TYR A 23 2.03 2.89 11.33
CA TYR A 23 2.74 2.67 10.06
C TYR A 23 2.89 3.96 9.24
N LEU A 24 1.78 4.64 8.93
CA LEU A 24 1.81 5.86 8.12
C LEU A 24 2.52 7.01 8.83
N LEU A 25 2.25 7.22 10.13
CA LEU A 25 2.89 8.27 10.91
C LEU A 25 4.41 8.09 11.00
N ASN A 26 4.90 6.86 11.26
CA ASN A 26 6.34 6.62 11.32
C ASN A 26 6.98 6.70 9.92
N LYS A 27 6.29 6.23 8.87
CA LYS A 27 6.74 6.40 7.49
C LYS A 27 6.93 7.88 7.13
N PHE A 28 5.99 8.73 7.51
CA PHE A 28 6.05 10.17 7.30
C PHE A 28 7.21 10.83 8.07
N ARG A 29 7.47 10.38 9.30
CA ARG A 29 8.59 10.90 10.12
C ARG A 29 9.97 10.52 9.59
N GLY A 30 10.06 9.52 8.72
CA GLY A 30 11.31 9.06 8.10
C GLY A 30 12.29 8.40 9.08
N SER A 31 11.86 8.09 10.30
CA SER A 31 12.63 7.34 11.29
C SER A 31 12.37 5.85 11.14
N SER A 32 13.40 5.01 11.25
CA SER A 32 13.22 3.56 11.20
C SER A 32 12.38 3.05 12.37
N PHE A 33 11.49 2.11 12.09
CA PHE A 33 10.56 1.52 13.06
C PHE A 33 10.44 0.01 12.88
N LYS A 34 9.87 -0.68 13.88
CA LYS A 34 9.71 -2.14 13.78
C LYS A 34 8.77 -2.46 12.63
N TYR A 35 9.12 -3.49 11.86
CA TYR A 35 8.32 -3.97 10.73
C TYR A 35 8.11 -2.93 9.61
N GLU A 36 9.01 -1.95 9.48
CA GLU A 36 8.98 -0.92 8.43
C GLU A 36 8.90 -1.49 7.00
N ASN A 37 9.44 -2.70 6.79
CA ASN A 37 9.46 -3.36 5.48
C ASN A 37 8.23 -4.22 5.18
N VAL A 38 7.22 -4.25 6.06
CA VAL A 38 6.00 -5.07 5.84
C VAL A 38 5.04 -4.42 4.84
N ILE A 39 5.01 -3.08 4.78
CA ILE A 39 4.25 -2.33 3.77
C ILE A 39 5.23 -1.75 2.74
N PRO A 40 5.28 -2.28 1.50
CA PRO A 40 6.17 -1.76 0.47
C PRO A 40 5.71 -0.39 -0.05
N GLU A 41 6.67 0.38 -0.59
CA GLU A 41 6.36 1.54 -1.42
C GLU A 41 6.03 1.10 -2.84
N PHE A 42 4.91 1.55 -3.38
CA PHE A 42 4.49 1.25 -4.75
C PHE A 42 3.66 2.38 -5.34
N ASP A 43 3.80 2.63 -6.65
CA ASP A 43 3.04 3.64 -7.36
C ASP A 43 1.70 3.07 -7.86
N LEU A 44 0.66 3.23 -7.04
CA LEU A 44 -0.71 2.76 -7.36
C LEU A 44 -1.41 3.63 -8.41
N TYR A 45 -0.84 4.78 -8.75
CA TYR A 45 -1.31 5.66 -9.83
C TYR A 45 -0.42 5.55 -11.07
N GLY A 46 0.18 4.36 -11.25
CA GLY A 46 1.08 4.02 -12.33
C GLY A 46 0.39 3.43 -13.56
N GLN A 47 1.19 2.94 -14.49
CA GLN A 47 0.74 2.33 -15.75
C GLN A 47 0.58 0.80 -15.67
N ILE A 48 0.80 0.22 -14.49
CA ILE A 48 0.66 -1.23 -14.27
C ILE A 48 -0.80 -1.54 -13.95
N GLU A 49 -1.31 -2.62 -14.53
CA GLU A 49 -2.67 -3.06 -14.31
C GLU A 49 -2.90 -3.61 -12.90
N SER A 50 -4.10 -3.43 -12.37
CA SER A 50 -4.45 -3.82 -11.00
C SER A 50 -4.26 -5.32 -10.73
N TRP A 51 -4.59 -6.18 -11.70
CA TRP A 51 -4.38 -7.63 -11.59
C TRP A 51 -2.90 -8.02 -11.64
N ASP A 52 -2.06 -7.26 -12.35
CA ASP A 52 -0.61 -7.52 -12.38
C ASP A 52 0.02 -7.15 -11.04
N ILE A 53 -0.43 -6.04 -10.42
CA ILE A 53 -0.05 -5.66 -9.05
C ILE A 53 -0.47 -6.75 -8.07
N TRP A 54 -1.72 -7.24 -8.16
CA TRP A 54 -2.20 -8.34 -7.33
C TRP A 54 -1.29 -9.56 -7.43
N ASN A 55 -1.05 -10.04 -8.66
CA ASN A 55 -0.21 -11.21 -8.93
C ASN A 55 1.23 -11.04 -8.45
N GLN A 56 1.77 -9.83 -8.52
CA GLN A 56 3.15 -9.53 -8.13
C GLN A 56 3.36 -9.59 -6.60
N PHE A 57 2.43 -9.07 -5.81
CA PHE A 57 2.64 -8.85 -4.37
C PHE A 57 2.01 -9.88 -3.45
N GLY A 58 1.08 -10.68 -3.94
CA GLY A 58 0.47 -11.75 -3.14
C GLY A 58 -0.23 -12.78 -4.01
N GLY A 59 -1.05 -12.31 -4.94
CA GLY A 59 -1.74 -13.15 -5.90
C GLY A 59 -2.53 -14.25 -5.19
N ASN A 60 -2.38 -15.47 -5.68
CA ASN A 60 -3.02 -16.66 -5.11
C ASN A 60 -2.36 -17.17 -3.81
N LYS A 61 -1.35 -16.46 -3.29
CA LYS A 61 -0.69 -16.83 -2.01
C LYS A 61 -1.32 -16.15 -0.80
N LEU A 62 -2.14 -15.12 -1.02
CA LEU A 62 -2.93 -14.50 0.04
C LEU A 62 -4.06 -15.44 0.44
N GLU A 63 -4.28 -15.58 1.75
CA GLU A 63 -5.45 -16.27 2.26
C GLU A 63 -6.71 -15.39 2.13
N ASP A 64 -7.89 -16.01 2.23
CA ASP A 64 -9.15 -15.27 2.23
C ASP A 64 -9.18 -14.25 3.39
N GLY A 65 -9.41 -12.98 3.04
CA GLY A 65 -9.43 -11.87 4.01
C GLY A 65 -8.07 -11.24 4.28
N GLU A 66 -7.01 -11.60 3.54
CA GLU A 66 -5.75 -10.88 3.54
C GLU A 66 -5.72 -9.80 2.44
N ASP A 67 -5.38 -8.58 2.84
CA ASP A 67 -5.28 -7.43 1.95
C ASP A 67 -3.83 -7.10 1.58
N LEU A 68 -3.66 -6.45 0.42
CA LEU A 68 -2.40 -5.82 0.05
C LEU A 68 -2.37 -4.36 0.52
N TYR A 69 -1.32 -4.02 1.27
CA TYR A 69 -1.09 -2.66 1.75
C TYR A 69 0.10 -2.04 1.02
N PHE A 70 -0.01 -0.77 0.64
CA PHE A 70 1.06 -0.04 -0.03
C PHE A 70 1.18 1.39 0.51
N PHE A 71 2.42 1.85 0.65
CA PHE A 71 2.68 3.29 0.68
C PHE A 71 2.74 3.81 -0.74
N THR A 72 1.92 4.81 -1.04
CA THR A 72 1.94 5.45 -2.36
C THR A 72 1.97 6.96 -2.23
N LYS A 73 2.61 7.62 -3.18
CA LYS A 73 2.58 9.08 -3.25
C LYS A 73 1.30 9.50 -3.95
N LEU A 74 0.53 10.34 -3.26
CA LEU A 74 -0.65 10.95 -3.83
C LEU A 74 -0.25 11.83 -5.03
N LYS A 75 -0.85 11.56 -6.19
CA LYS A 75 -0.66 12.36 -7.41
C LYS A 75 -1.87 13.22 -7.66
N SER A 76 -1.68 14.42 -8.21
CA SER A 76 -2.78 15.21 -8.77
C SER A 76 -3.01 14.83 -10.23
N SER A 77 -4.26 14.88 -10.65
CA SER A 77 -4.68 14.72 -12.06
C SER A 77 -4.18 15.84 -12.99
N SER A 78 -3.76 16.99 -12.46
CA SER A 78 -3.20 18.10 -13.26
C SER A 78 -2.54 19.16 -12.36
N ALA A 79 -1.54 19.88 -12.89
CA ALA A 79 -0.84 20.96 -12.19
C ALA A 79 -1.75 22.07 -11.61
N LYS A 80 -2.97 22.21 -12.12
CA LYS A 80 -3.97 23.21 -11.66
C LYS A 80 -5.13 22.62 -10.84
N ASN A 81 -5.19 21.30 -10.70
CA ASN A 81 -6.35 20.63 -10.11
C ASN A 81 -6.01 20.08 -8.72
N THR A 82 -6.90 20.26 -7.76
CA THR A 82 -6.79 19.65 -6.42
C THR A 82 -7.25 18.19 -6.41
N ARG A 83 -7.89 17.73 -7.49
CA ARG A 83 -8.37 16.35 -7.59
C ARG A 83 -7.22 15.37 -7.75
N MET A 84 -7.22 14.39 -6.87
CA MET A 84 -6.29 13.27 -6.86
C MET A 84 -6.43 12.43 -8.13
N ALA A 85 -5.31 11.95 -8.65
CA ALA A 85 -5.28 10.98 -9.73
C ALA A 85 -6.02 9.72 -9.29
N ARG A 86 -6.75 9.12 -10.24
CA ARG A 86 -7.46 7.87 -10.03
C ARG A 86 -7.16 6.84 -11.11
N THR A 87 -6.29 7.15 -12.06
CA THR A 87 -5.90 6.21 -13.12
C THR A 87 -4.98 5.13 -12.54
N ILE A 88 -5.19 3.89 -12.97
CA ILE A 88 -4.33 2.73 -12.68
C ILE A 88 -4.32 1.83 -13.90
N GLY A 89 -3.14 1.60 -14.49
CA GLY A 89 -3.04 0.87 -15.75
C GLY A 89 -3.90 1.53 -16.83
N SER A 90 -4.74 0.72 -17.49
CA SER A 90 -5.74 1.18 -18.45
C SER A 90 -7.09 1.58 -17.81
N GLY A 91 -7.24 1.40 -16.50
CA GLY A 91 -8.47 1.63 -15.74
C GLY A 91 -8.45 2.86 -14.83
N SER A 92 -9.47 2.96 -13.98
CA SER A 92 -9.53 4.00 -12.94
C SER A 92 -10.24 3.54 -11.66
N TRP A 93 -9.73 4.00 -10.52
CA TRP A 93 -10.34 3.88 -9.21
C TRP A 93 -11.63 4.69 -9.13
N LYS A 94 -12.74 4.02 -8.80
CA LYS A 94 -14.01 4.66 -8.49
C LYS A 94 -14.25 4.53 -6.99
N ALA A 95 -14.56 5.64 -6.33
CA ALA A 95 -14.97 5.61 -4.94
C ALA A 95 -16.35 4.94 -4.85
N GLU A 96 -16.49 3.99 -3.96
CA GLU A 96 -17.76 3.41 -3.58
C GLU A 96 -18.05 3.86 -2.15
N ASN A 97 -19.23 4.45 -1.94
CA ASN A 97 -19.72 4.71 -0.61
C ASN A 97 -20.59 3.51 -0.26
N SER A 98 -20.13 2.69 0.69
CA SER A 98 -20.96 1.63 1.29
C SER A 98 -22.09 2.23 2.12
#